data_AF-A0A1H7M6Q1-F1
#
_entry.id   AF-A0A1H7M6Q1-F1
#
_cell.length_a   1.000
_cell.length_b   1.000
_cell.length_c   1.000
_cell.angle_alpha   90.00
_cell.angle_beta   90.00
_cell.angle_gamma   90.00
#
_symmetry.space_group_name_H-M   'P 1'
#
loop_
_entity.id
_entity.type
_entity.pdbx_description
1 polymer ?
#
loop_
_entity_poly.entity_id
_entity_poly.type
_entity_poly.pdbx_seq_one_letter_code
_entity_poly.pdbx_strand_id
1 'polypeptide(L)'
;MRKILIVGDFSNESPSDVNSFLAQHFHTQLCTSSAKIVKSMLKLYAPDLVLMDIDDFEMHQEDIFEAIREYNEQLPVITFGRELKKQMFISYYYSGQCKHIPQPGREEIIKEICKAFSMNADAILNAVVETEKRHIIVVDDNPVLLRNMRNMLQDKYRVTLATSAAQCMKAMGQDRPDLIILDYEMPVVDGKQTLEMIRAEDDYKNVPVIFLTGIADKEHVDAVLDLKPAGYFVKPPMQTKIINAIENIFLKQAES
;
A
#
# COMPACT_ATOMS: atom_id res chain seq x y z
N MET A 1 -6.61 -1.42 -27.23
CA MET A 1 -6.15 -1.55 -25.84
C MET A 1 -6.90 -0.50 -25.02
N ARG A 2 -7.47 -0.87 -23.87
CA ARG A 2 -8.25 0.06 -23.04
C ARG A 2 -7.36 1.17 -22.50
N LYS A 3 -7.88 2.39 -22.44
CA LYS A 3 -7.18 3.59 -22.00
C LYS A 3 -7.54 3.93 -20.56
N ILE A 4 -6.54 4.12 -19.71
CA ILE A 4 -6.71 4.47 -18.30
C ILE A 4 -6.04 5.82 -18.06
N LEU A 5 -6.80 6.79 -17.58
CA LEU A 5 -6.26 8.04 -17.05
C LEU A 5 -6.00 7.85 -15.56
N ILE A 6 -4.74 7.95 -15.15
CA ILE A 6 -4.34 7.83 -13.74
C ILE A 6 -4.17 9.25 -13.18
N VAL A 7 -4.92 9.60 -12.15
CA VAL A 7 -4.91 10.92 -11.50
C VAL A 7 -4.34 10.81 -10.09
N GLY A 8 -3.29 11.58 -9.79
CA GLY A 8 -2.63 11.58 -8.48
C GLY A 8 -1.39 12.48 -8.45
N ASP A 9 -0.68 12.52 -7.32
CA ASP A 9 0.63 13.13 -7.19
C ASP A 9 1.73 12.05 -7.27
N PHE A 10 2.41 11.97 -8.40
CA PHE A 10 3.45 10.97 -8.70
C PHE A 10 4.79 11.27 -8.02
N SER A 11 4.80 12.13 -6.99
CA SER A 11 5.96 12.43 -6.16
C SER A 11 6.27 11.32 -5.14
N ASN A 12 5.28 10.46 -4.84
CA ASN A 12 5.43 9.25 -4.02
C ASN A 12 5.60 7.99 -4.91
N GLU A 13 6.32 6.97 -4.44
CA GLU A 13 6.67 5.76 -5.23
C GLU A 13 5.45 4.91 -5.66
N SER A 14 4.31 5.03 -4.96
CA SER A 14 3.12 4.17 -5.14
C SER A 14 2.41 4.35 -6.50
N PRO A 15 2.04 5.58 -6.94
CA PRO A 15 1.42 5.78 -8.26
C PRO A 15 2.35 5.47 -9.44
N SER A 16 3.68 5.63 -9.30
CA SER A 16 4.65 5.27 -10.34
C SER A 16 4.76 3.76 -10.54
N ASP A 17 4.65 3.00 -9.46
CA ASP A 17 4.67 1.54 -9.47
C ASP A 17 3.39 0.97 -10.11
N VAL A 18 2.23 1.49 -9.71
CA VAL A 18 0.93 1.11 -10.30
C VAL A 18 0.91 1.40 -11.80
N ASN A 19 1.39 2.56 -12.23
CA ASN A 19 1.47 2.89 -13.66
C ASN A 19 2.44 1.98 -14.42
N SER A 20 3.62 1.69 -13.88
CA SER A 20 4.62 0.84 -14.53
C SER A 20 4.09 -0.57 -14.79
N PHE A 21 3.26 -1.07 -13.87
CA PHE A 21 2.58 -2.34 -14.04
C PHE A 21 1.42 -2.23 -15.05
N LEU A 22 0.48 -1.29 -14.85
CA LEU A 22 -0.70 -1.16 -15.69
C LEU A 22 -0.36 -0.87 -17.15
N ALA A 23 0.74 -0.14 -17.42
CA ALA A 23 1.23 0.16 -18.76
C ALA A 23 1.59 -1.08 -19.59
N GLN A 24 1.82 -2.24 -18.95
CA GLN A 24 2.10 -3.51 -19.62
C GLN A 24 0.84 -4.12 -20.25
N HIS A 25 -0.34 -3.80 -19.72
CA HIS A 25 -1.62 -4.42 -20.08
C HIS A 25 -2.68 -3.42 -20.58
N PHE A 26 -2.50 -2.14 -20.29
CA PHE A 26 -3.39 -1.04 -20.67
C PHE A 26 -2.59 0.11 -21.28
N HIS A 27 -3.25 0.93 -22.10
CA HIS A 27 -2.69 2.24 -22.41
C HIS A 27 -2.95 3.12 -21.20
N THR A 28 -1.90 3.55 -20.51
CA THR A 28 -2.02 4.42 -19.35
C THR A 28 -1.53 5.82 -19.66
N GLN A 29 -2.08 6.81 -18.97
CA GLN A 29 -1.59 8.18 -19.01
C GLN A 29 -1.68 8.78 -17.61
N LEU A 30 -0.54 9.27 -17.12
CA LEU A 30 -0.48 9.98 -15.86
C LEU A 30 -0.98 11.42 -16.01
N CYS A 31 -1.71 11.89 -15.01
CA CYS A 31 -2.27 13.22 -14.92
C CYS A 31 -2.20 13.71 -13.47
N THR A 32 -1.74 14.93 -13.25
CA THR A 32 -1.75 15.52 -11.91
C THR A 32 -3.18 15.72 -11.42
N SER A 33 -3.37 15.81 -10.11
CA SER A 33 -4.66 16.10 -9.43
C SER A 33 -5.15 17.56 -9.64
N SER A 34 -4.87 18.18 -10.78
CA SER A 34 -5.42 19.50 -11.14
C SER A 34 -6.68 19.35 -11.98
N ALA A 35 -7.82 19.83 -11.47
CA ALA A 35 -9.11 19.76 -12.17
C ALA A 35 -9.06 20.32 -13.60
N LYS A 36 -8.32 21.42 -13.83
CA LYS A 36 -8.13 22.02 -15.16
C LYS A 36 -7.37 21.08 -16.11
N ILE A 37 -6.34 20.40 -15.61
CA ILE A 37 -5.54 19.46 -16.39
C ILE A 37 -6.37 18.21 -16.66
N VAL A 38 -7.05 17.65 -15.65
CA VAL A 38 -7.94 16.50 -15.80
C VAL A 38 -9.02 16.77 -16.86
N LYS A 39 -9.71 17.91 -16.79
CA LYS A 39 -10.75 18.30 -17.78
C LYS A 39 -10.20 18.37 -19.21
N SER A 40 -8.94 18.78 -19.37
CA SER A 40 -8.28 18.82 -20.67
C SER A 40 -7.89 17.42 -21.14
N MET A 41 -7.36 16.59 -20.24
CA MET A 41 -6.94 15.22 -20.52
C MET A 41 -8.12 14.32 -20.86
N LEU A 42 -9.27 14.46 -20.20
CA LEU A 42 -10.49 13.72 -20.55
C LEU A 42 -10.85 13.90 -22.03
N LYS A 43 -10.75 15.14 -22.55
CA LYS A 43 -11.06 15.45 -23.95
C LYS A 43 -9.98 14.96 -24.92
N LEU A 44 -8.71 15.14 -24.57
CA LEU A 44 -7.58 14.82 -25.45
C LEU A 44 -7.28 13.32 -25.51
N TYR A 45 -7.26 12.68 -24.35
CA TYR A 45 -6.89 11.27 -24.21
C TYR A 45 -8.07 10.33 -24.46
N ALA A 46 -9.29 10.79 -24.10
CA ALA A 46 -10.53 10.03 -24.15
C ALA A 46 -10.39 8.66 -23.47
N PRO A 47 -10.23 8.62 -22.14
CA PRO A 47 -10.03 7.38 -21.40
C PRO A 47 -11.30 6.51 -21.37
N ASP A 48 -11.10 5.20 -21.25
CA ASP A 48 -12.17 4.23 -20.97
C ASP A 48 -12.43 4.10 -19.45
N LEU A 49 -11.48 4.52 -18.60
CA LEU A 49 -11.56 4.48 -17.14
C LEU A 49 -10.67 5.56 -16.52
N VAL A 50 -11.09 6.10 -15.37
CA VAL A 50 -10.26 6.98 -14.54
C VAL A 50 -9.90 6.25 -13.25
N LEU A 51 -8.61 6.17 -12.95
CA LEU A 51 -8.06 5.63 -11.70
C LEU A 51 -7.51 6.80 -10.88
N MET A 52 -7.97 7.02 -9.65
CA MET A 52 -7.58 8.17 -8.84
C MET A 52 -7.00 7.76 -7.48
N ASP A 53 -5.80 8.22 -7.18
CA ASP A 53 -5.28 8.23 -5.81
C ASP A 53 -5.90 9.43 -5.08
N ILE A 54 -6.81 9.16 -4.15
CA ILE A 54 -7.48 10.23 -3.39
C ILE A 54 -6.70 10.66 -2.15
N ASP A 55 -5.67 9.92 -1.73
CA ASP A 55 -4.86 10.32 -0.58
C ASP A 55 -4.06 11.60 -0.85
N ASP A 56 -3.70 11.81 -2.11
CA ASP A 56 -3.06 13.03 -2.61
C ASP A 56 -4.02 14.21 -2.72
N PHE A 57 -5.33 14.00 -2.56
CA PHE A 57 -6.29 15.06 -2.84
C PHE A 57 -6.37 16.07 -1.68
N GLU A 58 -6.41 17.36 -2.00
CA GLU A 58 -6.71 18.39 -1.01
C GLU A 58 -8.23 18.49 -0.75
N MET A 59 -8.61 19.14 0.36
CA MET A 59 -10.00 19.25 0.82
C MET A 59 -10.96 19.88 -0.20
N HIS A 60 -10.45 20.60 -1.21
CA HIS A 60 -11.23 21.36 -2.19
C HIS A 60 -11.12 20.83 -3.62
N GLN A 61 -10.64 19.60 -3.82
CA GLN A 61 -10.47 19.03 -5.17
C GLN A 61 -11.70 18.27 -5.69
N GLU A 62 -12.88 18.58 -5.16
CA GLU A 62 -14.18 18.01 -5.58
C GLU A 62 -14.49 18.25 -7.06
N ASP A 63 -14.02 19.37 -7.63
CA ASP A 63 -14.14 19.76 -9.03
C ASP A 63 -13.65 18.68 -10.03
N ILE A 64 -12.73 17.80 -9.60
CA ILE A 64 -12.24 16.69 -10.43
C ILE A 64 -13.36 15.69 -10.69
N PHE A 65 -14.12 15.33 -9.66
CA PHE A 65 -15.25 14.40 -9.78
C PHE A 65 -16.35 15.01 -10.65
N GLU A 66 -16.61 16.32 -10.50
CA GLU A 66 -17.58 17.04 -11.33
C GLU A 66 -17.14 17.09 -12.79
N ALA A 67 -15.86 17.39 -13.06
CA ALA A 67 -15.33 17.41 -14.42
C ALA A 67 -15.44 16.04 -15.12
N ILE A 68 -15.26 14.93 -14.37
CA ILE A 68 -15.43 13.57 -14.91
C ILE A 68 -16.91 13.28 -15.20
N ARG A 69 -17.81 13.62 -14.27
CA ARG A 69 -19.26 13.42 -14.44
C ARG A 69 -19.81 14.23 -15.62
N GLU A 70 -19.44 15.50 -15.73
CA GLU A 70 -19.81 16.38 -16.86
C GLU A 70 -19.31 15.83 -18.20
N TYR A 71 -18.13 15.21 -18.21
CA TYR A 71 -17.56 14.64 -19.41
C TYR A 71 -18.32 13.38 -19.86
N ASN A 72 -18.57 12.45 -18.93
CA ASN A 72 -19.32 11.23 -19.18
C ASN A 72 -19.76 10.57 -17.86
N GLU A 73 -21.06 10.58 -17.56
CA GLU A 73 -21.64 9.97 -16.35
C GLU A 73 -21.44 8.44 -16.27
N GLN A 74 -21.21 7.79 -17.41
CA GLN A 74 -20.96 6.34 -17.49
C GLN A 74 -19.47 5.97 -17.47
N LEU A 75 -18.56 6.95 -17.49
CA LEU A 75 -17.12 6.68 -17.41
C LEU A 75 -16.82 6.10 -16.02
N PRO A 76 -16.36 4.84 -15.91
CA PRO A 76 -16.05 4.25 -14.62
C PRO A 76 -14.90 5.00 -13.95
N VAL A 77 -15.10 5.30 -12.67
CA VAL A 77 -14.12 5.94 -11.81
C VAL A 77 -13.76 4.98 -10.68
N ILE A 78 -12.51 4.57 -10.63
CA ILE A 78 -11.97 3.81 -9.50
C ILE A 78 -11.15 4.78 -8.67
N THR A 79 -11.47 4.92 -7.40
CA THR A 79 -10.66 5.67 -6.45
C THR A 79 -9.97 4.73 -5.50
N PHE A 80 -8.77 5.08 -5.05
CA PHE A 80 -8.06 4.35 -4.03
C PHE A 80 -7.37 5.26 -3.03
N GLY A 81 -7.22 4.79 -1.80
CA GLY A 81 -6.64 5.54 -0.69
C GLY A 81 -7.30 5.18 0.64
N ARG A 82 -7.06 5.95 1.70
CA ARG A 82 -7.65 5.73 3.03
C ARG A 82 -9.17 5.95 3.05
N GLU A 83 -9.88 5.11 3.81
CA GLU A 83 -11.35 5.22 3.94
C GLU A 83 -11.77 6.57 4.55
N LEU A 84 -10.98 7.12 5.49
CA LEU A 84 -11.22 8.45 6.05
C LEU A 84 -11.19 9.56 4.98
N LYS A 85 -10.32 9.41 3.98
CA LYS A 85 -10.19 10.36 2.87
C LYS A 85 -11.41 10.31 1.97
N LYS A 86 -11.90 9.11 1.67
CA LYS A 86 -13.13 8.89 0.90
C LYS A 86 -14.35 9.56 1.56
N GLN A 87 -14.43 9.63 2.89
CA GLN A 87 -15.54 10.31 3.58
C GLN A 87 -15.69 11.78 3.16
N MET A 88 -14.59 12.45 2.80
CA MET A 88 -14.60 13.83 2.32
C MET A 88 -15.32 13.97 0.97
N PHE A 89 -15.38 12.90 0.17
CA PHE A 89 -15.94 12.88 -1.19
C PHE A 89 -17.19 11.98 -1.30
N ILE A 90 -17.82 11.63 -0.17
CA ILE A 90 -18.85 10.58 -0.11
C ILE A 90 -20.04 10.83 -1.06
N SER A 91 -20.38 12.09 -1.30
CA SER A 91 -21.47 12.51 -2.20
C SER A 91 -21.29 11.99 -3.63
N TYR A 92 -20.05 11.82 -4.11
CA TYR A 92 -19.73 11.36 -5.45
C TYR A 92 -19.82 9.85 -5.64
N TYR A 93 -19.92 9.09 -4.55
CA TYR A 93 -20.09 7.63 -4.58
C TYR A 93 -21.56 7.22 -4.66
N TYR A 94 -22.50 8.07 -4.24
CA TYR A 94 -23.93 7.75 -4.29
C TYR A 94 -24.48 7.60 -5.72
N SER A 95 -23.83 8.19 -6.73
CA SER A 95 -24.23 8.03 -8.13
C SER A 95 -23.89 6.65 -8.71
N GLY A 96 -23.07 5.84 -8.02
CA GLY A 96 -22.59 4.55 -8.50
C GLY A 96 -21.51 4.62 -9.59
N GLN A 97 -21.16 5.82 -10.07
CA GLN A 97 -20.07 6.04 -11.02
C GLN A 97 -18.70 5.73 -10.41
N CYS A 98 -18.55 6.04 -9.11
CA CYS A 98 -17.30 5.87 -8.39
C CYS A 98 -17.30 4.57 -7.57
N LYS A 99 -16.24 3.80 -7.71
CA LYS A 99 -15.93 2.63 -6.87
C LYS A 99 -14.67 2.93 -6.06
N HIS A 100 -14.79 2.89 -4.73
CA HIS A 100 -13.63 3.04 -3.84
C HIS A 100 -12.99 1.69 -3.53
N ILE A 101 -11.67 1.67 -3.48
CA ILE A 101 -10.85 0.59 -2.94
C ILE A 101 -9.99 1.14 -1.81
N PRO A 102 -10.20 0.72 -0.56
CA PRO A 102 -9.38 1.19 0.55
C PRO A 102 -7.97 0.59 0.43
N GLN A 103 -6.96 1.46 0.34
CA GLN A 103 -5.52 1.12 0.31
C GLN A 103 -5.17 -0.20 -0.43
N PRO A 104 -5.42 -0.25 -1.74
CA PRO A 104 -5.32 -1.50 -2.48
C PRO A 104 -3.87 -1.90 -2.74
N GLY A 105 -3.63 -3.21 -2.73
CA GLY A 105 -2.54 -3.80 -3.49
C GLY A 105 -2.83 -3.80 -4.99
N ARG A 106 -1.83 -4.19 -5.79
CA ARG A 106 -1.97 -4.22 -7.25
C ARG A 106 -3.07 -5.18 -7.71
N GLU A 107 -3.22 -6.32 -7.03
CA GLU A 107 -4.27 -7.31 -7.33
C GLU A 107 -5.68 -6.74 -7.22
N GLU A 108 -6.01 -5.98 -6.17
CA GLU A 108 -7.35 -5.39 -6.03
C GLU A 108 -7.60 -4.32 -7.10
N ILE A 109 -6.61 -3.48 -7.42
CA ILE A 109 -6.69 -2.51 -8.51
C ILE A 109 -7.01 -3.24 -9.83
N ILE A 110 -6.30 -4.33 -10.13
CA ILE A 110 -6.49 -5.11 -11.37
C ILE A 110 -7.86 -5.74 -11.41
N LYS A 111 -8.30 -6.38 -10.31
CA LYS A 111 -9.63 -7.00 -10.23
C LYS A 111 -10.73 -6.00 -10.52
N GLU A 112 -10.67 -4.81 -9.93
CA GLU A 112 -11.68 -3.77 -10.15
C GLU A 112 -11.59 -3.15 -11.56
N ILE A 113 -10.39 -2.93 -12.12
CA ILE A 113 -10.22 -2.49 -13.52
C ILE A 113 -10.78 -3.52 -14.49
N CYS A 114 -10.42 -4.80 -14.32
CA CYS A 114 -10.92 -5.89 -15.15
C CYS A 114 -12.44 -6.02 -15.06
N LYS A 115 -13.01 -5.89 -13.86
CA LYS A 115 -14.46 -5.87 -13.65
C LYS A 115 -15.12 -4.68 -14.38
N ALA A 116 -14.55 -3.48 -14.27
CA ALA A 116 -15.06 -2.30 -14.98
C ALA A 116 -15.03 -2.47 -16.50
N PHE A 117 -14.03 -3.19 -17.03
CA PHE A 117 -13.93 -3.50 -18.46
C PHE A 117 -14.62 -4.80 -18.89
N SER A 118 -15.27 -5.54 -17.97
CA SER A 118 -15.83 -6.87 -18.23
C SER A 118 -14.79 -7.84 -18.81
N MET A 119 -13.57 -7.80 -18.29
CA MET A 119 -12.42 -8.63 -18.67
C MET A 119 -12.14 -9.69 -17.60
N ASN A 120 -11.60 -10.84 -18.01
CA ASN A 120 -11.06 -11.83 -17.08
C ASN A 120 -9.70 -11.32 -16.53
N ALA A 121 -9.51 -11.38 -15.22
CA ALA A 121 -8.32 -10.89 -14.53
C ALA A 121 -7.18 -11.91 -14.45
N ASP A 122 -7.44 -13.20 -14.59
CA ASP A 122 -6.52 -14.31 -14.29
C ASP A 122 -5.21 -14.20 -15.09
N ALA A 123 -5.29 -13.86 -16.38
CA ALA A 123 -4.10 -13.71 -17.22
C ALA A 123 -3.20 -12.54 -16.78
N ILE A 124 -3.79 -11.45 -16.29
CA ILE A 124 -3.05 -10.29 -15.78
C ILE A 124 -2.51 -10.60 -14.38
N LEU A 125 -3.33 -11.19 -13.52
CA LEU A 125 -2.95 -11.56 -12.15
C LEU A 125 -1.81 -12.60 -12.13
N ASN A 126 -1.82 -13.60 -13.02
CA ASN A 126 -0.73 -14.56 -13.11
C ASN A 126 0.61 -13.88 -13.49
N ALA A 127 0.57 -12.88 -14.36
CA ALA A 127 1.77 -12.09 -14.71
C ALA A 127 2.25 -11.20 -13.55
N VAL A 128 1.33 -10.70 -12.72
CA VAL A 128 1.66 -9.94 -11.48
C VAL A 128 2.36 -10.84 -10.47
N VAL A 129 1.78 -12.02 -10.22
CA VAL A 129 2.29 -12.98 -9.23
C VAL A 129 3.71 -13.45 -9.57
N GLU A 130 4.04 -13.58 -10.86
CA GLU A 130 5.41 -13.93 -11.29
C GLU A 130 6.42 -12.78 -11.13
N THR A 131 5.98 -11.53 -10.97
CA THR A 131 6.85 -10.34 -10.99
C THR A 131 6.90 -9.55 -9.69
N GLU A 132 6.04 -9.83 -8.71
CA GLU A 132 5.97 -9.05 -7.47
C GLU A 132 6.77 -9.63 -6.30
N LYS A 133 7.69 -8.80 -5.82
CA LYS A 133 8.31 -8.97 -4.51
C LYS A 133 7.39 -8.39 -3.43
N ARG A 134 6.97 -9.22 -2.47
CA ARG A 134 6.21 -8.77 -1.28
C ARG A 134 6.92 -7.61 -0.57
N HIS A 135 6.14 -6.69 -0.04
CA HIS A 135 6.60 -5.48 0.63
C HIS A 135 6.81 -5.70 2.12
N ILE A 136 8.02 -5.38 2.59
CA ILE A 136 8.39 -5.44 4.00
C ILE A 136 8.85 -4.06 4.46
N ILE A 137 8.25 -3.55 5.53
CA ILE A 137 8.77 -2.37 6.25
C ILE A 137 9.66 -2.86 7.39
N VAL A 138 10.88 -2.33 7.47
CA VAL A 138 11.80 -2.56 8.59
C VAL A 138 11.91 -1.28 9.40
N VAL A 139 11.63 -1.36 10.70
CA VAL A 139 11.56 -0.25 11.64
C VAL A 139 12.57 -0.46 12.76
N ASP A 140 13.55 0.43 12.85
CA ASP A 140 14.62 0.40 13.86
C ASP A 140 15.28 1.78 13.90
N ASP A 141 15.64 2.30 15.07
CA ASP A 141 16.28 3.61 15.19
C ASP A 141 17.77 3.58 14.78
N ASN A 142 18.34 2.38 14.61
CA ASN A 142 19.71 2.17 14.16
C ASN A 142 19.80 2.07 12.61
N PRO A 143 20.33 3.10 11.92
CA PRO A 143 20.42 3.10 10.46
C PRO A 143 21.36 2.03 9.89
N VAL A 144 22.31 1.52 10.69
CA VAL A 144 23.21 0.43 10.27
C VAL A 144 22.44 -0.89 10.20
N LEU A 145 21.59 -1.16 11.19
CA LEU A 145 20.75 -2.36 11.21
C LEU A 145 19.76 -2.35 10.06
N LEU A 146 19.09 -1.21 9.83
CA LEU A 146 18.19 -1.02 8.69
C LEU A 146 18.85 -1.35 7.35
N ARG A 147 20.08 -0.85 7.11
CA ARG A 147 20.84 -1.14 5.88
C ARG A 147 21.19 -2.62 5.76
N ASN A 148 21.59 -3.27 6.85
CA ASN A 148 21.89 -4.70 6.85
C ASN A 148 20.63 -5.54 6.53
N MET A 149 19.50 -5.18 7.12
CA MET A 149 18.21 -5.82 6.85
C MET A 149 17.77 -5.63 5.40
N ARG A 150 17.94 -4.43 4.83
CA ARG A 150 17.70 -4.20 3.41
C ARG A 150 18.55 -5.10 2.53
N ASN A 151 19.86 -5.15 2.78
CA ASN A 151 20.78 -5.99 2.01
C ASN A 151 20.42 -7.47 2.06
N MET A 152 19.91 -7.93 3.20
CA MET A 152 19.46 -9.32 3.39
C MET A 152 18.16 -9.64 2.64
N LEU A 153 17.25 -8.67 2.49
CA LEU A 153 15.87 -8.91 2.03
C LEU A 153 15.59 -8.43 0.59
N GLN A 154 16.32 -7.42 0.09
CA GLN A 154 16.00 -6.72 -1.17
C GLN A 154 16.00 -7.60 -2.43
N ASP A 155 16.73 -8.73 -2.42
CA ASP A 155 16.79 -9.64 -3.56
C ASP A 155 15.47 -10.40 -3.76
N LYS A 156 14.69 -10.61 -2.69
CA LYS A 156 13.41 -11.34 -2.71
C LYS A 156 12.20 -10.45 -2.41
N TYR A 157 12.41 -9.36 -1.69
CA TYR A 157 11.34 -8.51 -1.16
C TYR A 157 11.56 -7.06 -1.57
N ARG A 158 10.48 -6.30 -1.67
CA ARG A 158 10.56 -4.84 -1.70
C ARG A 158 10.70 -4.37 -0.26
N VAL A 159 11.70 -3.53 0.04
CA VAL A 159 12.05 -3.20 1.43
C VAL A 159 12.02 -1.68 1.63
N THR A 160 11.15 -1.25 2.53
CA THR A 160 11.07 0.14 2.99
C THR A 160 11.69 0.25 4.38
N LEU A 161 12.48 1.30 4.61
CA LEU A 161 13.19 1.52 5.86
C LEU A 161 12.54 2.69 6.60
N ALA A 162 12.27 2.51 7.90
CA ALA A 162 11.75 3.54 8.79
C ALA A 162 12.62 3.64 10.05
N THR A 163 13.02 4.85 10.44
CA THR A 163 13.85 5.06 11.64
C THR A 163 13.03 5.40 12.89
N SER A 164 11.69 5.32 12.81
CA SER A 164 10.77 5.68 13.89
C SER A 164 9.35 5.17 13.61
N ALA A 165 8.53 5.12 14.66
CA ALA A 165 7.08 4.86 14.55
C ALA A 165 6.39 5.82 13.56
N ALA A 166 6.71 7.12 13.61
CA ALA A 166 6.10 8.11 12.73
C ALA A 166 6.43 7.86 11.25
N GLN A 167 7.68 7.49 10.94
CA GLN A 167 8.06 7.12 9.58
C GLN A 167 7.40 5.80 9.15
N CYS A 168 7.28 4.83 10.05
CA CYS A 168 6.57 3.58 9.78
C CYS A 168 5.11 3.85 9.40
N MET A 169 4.37 4.60 10.23
CA MET A 169 2.96 4.92 9.97
C MET A 169 2.79 5.72 8.68
N LYS A 170 3.72 6.65 8.38
CA LYS A 170 3.72 7.38 7.10
C LYS A 170 3.92 6.42 5.92
N ALA A 171 4.92 5.55 5.98
CA ALA A 171 5.23 4.60 4.92
C ALA A 171 4.06 3.64 4.67
N MET A 172 3.43 3.13 5.74
CA MET A 172 2.23 2.29 5.63
C MET A 172 1.07 3.01 4.95
N GLY A 173 0.91 4.31 5.21
CA GLY A 173 -0.09 5.15 4.55
C GLY A 173 0.18 5.42 3.08
N GLN A 174 1.44 5.33 2.64
CA GLN A 174 1.80 5.49 1.23
C GLN A 174 1.69 4.17 0.47
N ASP A 175 2.00 3.07 1.15
CA ASP A 175 2.16 1.78 0.54
C ASP A 175 2.05 0.67 1.59
N ARG A 176 0.99 -0.12 1.47
CA ARG A 176 0.62 -1.12 2.45
C ARG A 176 1.68 -2.24 2.50
N PRO A 177 2.28 -2.52 3.66
CA PRO A 177 3.22 -3.63 3.79
C PRO A 177 2.49 -4.98 3.91
N ASP A 178 3.12 -6.02 3.38
CA ASP A 178 2.72 -7.41 3.62
C ASP A 178 3.22 -7.90 4.99
N LEU A 179 4.30 -7.29 5.51
CA LEU A 179 4.91 -7.62 6.81
C LEU A 179 5.70 -6.43 7.37
N ILE A 180 5.70 -6.29 8.70
CA ILE A 180 6.53 -5.31 9.40
C ILE A 180 7.55 -6.03 10.29
N ILE A 181 8.82 -5.66 10.20
CA ILE A 181 9.86 -6.03 11.16
C ILE A 181 10.08 -4.82 12.05
N LEU A 182 9.82 -4.95 13.34
CA LEU A 182 9.74 -3.84 14.28
C LEU A 182 10.70 -4.04 15.44
N ASP A 183 11.55 -3.04 15.68
CA ASP A 183 12.32 -2.98 16.92
C ASP A 183 11.40 -2.69 18.11
N TYR A 184 11.72 -3.30 19.25
CA TYR A 184 11.02 -3.04 20.49
C TYR A 184 11.52 -1.75 21.15
N GLU A 185 12.83 -1.52 21.16
CA GLU A 185 13.44 -0.38 21.83
C GLU A 185 13.66 0.77 20.86
N MET A 186 12.75 1.74 20.84
CA MET A 186 12.90 2.95 20.04
C MET A 186 12.65 4.20 20.88
N PRO A 187 13.32 5.32 20.58
CA PRO A 187 13.10 6.58 21.28
C PRO A 187 11.72 7.16 20.96
N VAL A 188 11.17 7.91 21.92
CA VAL A 188 9.88 8.63 21.84
C VAL A 188 8.65 7.72 21.81
N VAL A 189 8.60 6.76 20.89
CA VAL A 189 7.54 5.77 20.75
C VAL A 189 8.18 4.40 20.57
N ASP A 190 7.96 3.51 21.53
CA ASP A 190 8.54 2.16 21.51
C ASP A 190 7.79 1.22 20.53
N GLY A 191 8.32 0.01 20.34
CA GLY A 191 7.71 -0.98 19.43
C GLY A 191 6.35 -1.49 19.91
N LYS A 192 6.08 -1.52 21.21
CA LYS A 192 4.77 -1.90 21.74
C LYS A 192 3.72 -0.86 21.36
N GLN A 193 4.00 0.41 21.65
CA GLN A 193 3.12 1.52 21.30
C GLN A 193 2.93 1.61 19.77
N THR A 194 3.99 1.37 19.00
CA THR A 194 3.91 1.32 17.53
C THR A 194 2.96 0.21 17.06
N LEU A 195 3.03 -0.99 17.64
CA LEU A 195 2.11 -2.09 17.30
C LEU A 195 0.67 -1.77 17.71
N GLU A 196 0.46 -1.11 18.86
CA GLU A 196 -0.86 -0.63 19.28
C GLU A 196 -1.45 0.39 18.29
N MET A 197 -0.63 1.34 17.82
CA MET A 197 -1.03 2.29 16.77
C MET A 197 -1.39 1.59 15.45
N ILE A 198 -0.58 0.63 15.01
CA ILE A 198 -0.86 -0.17 13.80
C ILE A 198 -2.19 -0.91 13.93
N ARG A 199 -2.48 -1.47 15.11
CA ARG A 199 -3.72 -2.23 15.35
C ARG A 199 -4.96 -1.39 15.58
N ALA A 200 -4.79 -0.13 15.96
CA ALA A 200 -5.88 0.83 16.06
C ALA A 200 -6.44 1.21 14.67
N GLU A 201 -5.62 1.06 13.63
CA GLU A 201 -6.02 1.31 12.24
C GLU A 201 -6.63 0.05 11.61
N ASP A 202 -7.90 0.11 11.21
CA ASP A 202 -8.64 -1.03 10.65
C ASP A 202 -7.98 -1.64 9.41
N ASP A 203 -7.30 -0.81 8.62
CA ASP A 203 -6.61 -1.22 7.38
C ASP A 203 -5.31 -2.01 7.66
N TYR A 204 -4.72 -1.86 8.85
CA TYR A 204 -3.41 -2.44 9.18
C TYR A 204 -3.44 -3.43 10.35
N LYS A 205 -4.54 -3.54 11.08
CA LYS A 205 -4.64 -4.42 12.26
C LYS A 205 -4.29 -5.90 12.03
N ASN A 206 -4.38 -6.35 10.78
CA ASN A 206 -4.07 -7.71 10.35
C ASN A 206 -2.67 -7.86 9.72
N VAL A 207 -1.90 -6.78 9.57
CA VAL A 207 -0.53 -6.85 9.06
C VAL A 207 0.33 -7.62 10.07
N PRO A 208 1.02 -8.69 9.65
CA PRO A 208 1.88 -9.45 10.55
C PRO A 208 3.09 -8.61 10.98
N VAL A 209 3.33 -8.56 12.28
CA VAL A 209 4.48 -7.87 12.86
C VAL A 209 5.44 -8.87 13.48
N ILE A 210 6.69 -8.88 13.03
CA ILE A 210 7.80 -9.60 13.66
C ILE A 210 8.56 -8.61 14.53
N PHE A 211 8.72 -8.91 15.83
CA PHE A 211 9.64 -8.15 16.66
C PHE A 211 11.09 -8.61 16.45
N LEU A 212 11.99 -7.63 16.34
CA LEU A 212 13.45 -7.84 16.31
C LEU A 212 14.08 -6.94 17.37
N THR A 213 14.43 -7.49 18.54
CA THR A 213 14.85 -6.68 19.71
C THR A 213 16.24 -7.06 20.21
N GLY A 214 16.95 -6.12 20.84
CA GLY A 214 18.20 -6.40 21.58
C GLY A 214 17.98 -7.08 22.93
N ILE A 215 16.75 -7.07 23.44
CA ILE A 215 16.41 -7.60 24.76
C ILE A 215 16.09 -9.09 24.68
N ALA A 216 16.62 -9.88 25.61
CA ALA A 216 16.40 -11.32 25.72
C ALA A 216 15.96 -11.77 27.13
N ASP A 217 15.64 -10.84 28.03
CA ASP A 217 15.18 -11.20 29.37
C ASP A 217 13.72 -11.67 29.33
N LYS A 218 13.38 -12.50 30.31
CA LYS A 218 12.11 -13.22 30.32
C LYS A 218 10.90 -12.28 30.41
N GLU A 219 11.02 -11.21 31.18
CA GLU A 219 9.93 -10.26 31.42
C GLU A 219 9.54 -9.51 30.14
N HIS A 220 10.52 -9.07 29.34
CA HIS A 220 10.21 -8.43 28.04
C HIS A 220 9.75 -9.44 26.99
N VAL A 221 10.30 -10.66 26.98
CA VAL A 221 9.81 -11.72 26.09
C VAL A 221 8.33 -11.99 26.36
N ASP A 222 7.93 -12.15 27.62
CA ASP A 222 6.54 -12.39 27.99
C ASP A 222 5.64 -11.20 27.57
N ALA A 223 6.08 -9.96 27.84
CA ALA A 223 5.35 -8.76 27.43
C ALA A 223 5.18 -8.64 25.91
N VAL A 224 6.20 -9.02 25.12
CA VAL A 224 6.13 -9.02 23.65
C VAL A 224 5.22 -10.14 23.15
N LEU A 225 5.29 -11.33 23.74
CA LEU A 225 4.46 -12.47 23.34
C LEU A 225 2.97 -12.22 23.63
N ASP A 226 2.64 -11.50 24.70
CA ASP A 226 1.26 -11.08 25.02
C ASP A 226 0.67 -10.16 23.94
N LEU A 227 1.51 -9.44 23.21
CA LEU A 227 1.09 -8.67 22.04
C LEU A 227 0.75 -9.58 20.85
N LYS A 228 0.93 -10.90 20.92
CA LYS A 228 0.64 -11.85 19.82
C LYS A 228 1.27 -11.42 18.47
N PRO A 229 2.59 -11.16 18.42
CA PRO A 229 3.26 -10.86 17.16
C PRO A 229 3.29 -12.11 16.26
N ALA A 230 3.51 -11.91 14.97
CA ALA A 230 3.70 -12.99 14.01
C ALA A 230 5.05 -13.71 14.20
N GLY A 231 6.01 -13.05 14.86
CA GLY A 231 7.30 -13.63 15.21
C GLY A 231 8.09 -12.77 16.19
N TYR A 232 9.12 -13.34 16.78
CA TYR A 232 10.01 -12.68 17.74
C TYR A 232 11.44 -13.19 17.54
N PHE A 233 12.39 -12.25 17.41
CA PHE A 233 13.82 -12.52 17.27
C PHE A 233 14.65 -11.61 18.16
N VAL A 234 15.72 -12.17 18.71
CA VAL A 234 16.73 -11.42 19.45
C VAL A 234 17.87 -11.03 18.49
N LYS A 235 18.37 -9.80 18.61
CA LYS A 235 19.52 -9.28 17.86
C LYS A 235 20.84 -9.89 18.39
N PRO A 236 21.83 -10.19 17.52
CA PRO A 236 21.76 -10.15 16.07
C PRO A 236 21.01 -11.38 15.54
N PRO A 237 20.07 -11.20 14.59
CA PRO A 237 19.33 -12.33 14.08
C PRO A 237 20.18 -13.17 13.12
N MET A 238 20.01 -14.49 13.17
CA MET A 238 20.49 -15.35 12.09
C MET A 238 19.65 -15.11 10.84
N GLN A 239 20.30 -14.74 9.73
CA GLN A 239 19.62 -14.39 8.47
C GLN A 239 18.62 -15.47 8.03
N THR A 240 19.04 -16.74 8.09
CA THR A 240 18.20 -17.89 7.72
C THR A 240 16.94 -18.01 8.57
N LYS A 241 17.01 -17.67 9.87
CA LYS A 241 15.84 -17.74 10.76
C LYS A 241 14.80 -16.67 10.42
N ILE A 242 15.24 -15.43 10.14
CA ILE A 242 14.33 -14.36 9.73
C ILE A 242 13.68 -14.70 8.39
N ILE A 243 14.48 -15.09 7.39
CA ILE A 243 13.97 -15.41 6.05
C ILE A 243 12.93 -16.53 6.13
N ASN A 244 13.23 -17.63 6.84
CA ASN A 244 12.30 -18.74 6.98
C ASN A 244 11.00 -18.33 7.70
N ALA A 245 11.07 -17.43 8.69
CA ALA A 245 9.88 -16.96 9.37
C ALA A 245 9.00 -16.07 8.48
N ILE A 246 9.63 -15.17 7.71
CA ILE A 246 8.94 -14.36 6.70
C ILE A 246 8.23 -15.27 5.70
N GLU A 247 8.96 -16.25 5.12
CA GLU A 247 8.41 -17.20 4.15
C GLU A 247 7.23 -18.01 4.74
N ASN A 248 7.35 -18.49 5.98
CA ASN A 248 6.27 -19.23 6.65
C ASN A 248 5.02 -18.38 6.91
N ILE A 249 5.19 -17.10 7.29
CA ILE A 249 4.05 -16.18 7.45
C ILE A 249 3.36 -15.98 6.12
N PHE A 250 4.16 -15.76 5.07
CA PHE A 250 3.68 -15.51 3.73
C PHE A 250 2.96 -16.70 3.10
N LEU A 251 3.39 -17.93 3.41
CA LEU A 251 2.70 -19.16 3.02
C LEU A 251 1.34 -19.28 3.72
N LYS A 252 1.28 -19.08 5.04
CA LYS A 252 0.02 -19.17 5.81
C LYS A 252 -1.03 -18.15 5.35
N GLN A 253 -0.59 -16.94 4.98
CA GLN A 253 -1.48 -15.92 4.42
C GLN A 253 -2.06 -16.29 3.06
N ALA A 254 -1.35 -17.11 2.26
CA ALA A 254 -1.85 -17.56 0.96
C ALA A 254 -2.86 -18.72 1.09
N GLU A 255 -2.87 -19.43 2.22
CA GLU A 255 -3.78 -20.54 2.52
C GLU A 255 -5.08 -20.11 3.23
N SER A 256 -5.18 -18.84 3.64
CA SER A 256 -6.29 -18.27 4.45
C SER A 256 -7.25 -17.44 3.60
#